data_AF-A0A1J1IEB2-F1
#
_entry.id   AF-A0A1J1IEB2-F1
#
_cell.length_a   1.000
_cell.length_b   1.000
_cell.length_c   1.000
_cell.angle_alpha   90.00
_cell.angle_beta   90.00
_cell.angle_gamma   90.00
#
_symmetry.space_group_name_H-M   'P 1'
#
loop_
_entity.id
_entity.type
_entity.pdbx_description
1 polymer ?
#
loop_
_entity_poly.entity_id
_entity_poly.type
_entity_poly.pdbx_seq_one_letter_code
_entity_poly.pdbx_strand_id
1 'polypeptide(L)'
;MSVMNALDFNNEVFRGFITWGGLLLIKMLLMSLLTGVQRFRKGAYANPEDIGVRPNSEVKQDEDVERVRRAHLNDLENIPAFLIAGLFFVCSEPNVDLALWLFRIAVLVRIVHTIAVANPEDCALSKNFEVKTHEDVERCRRAHLNDLENVIPFLIIGLFFIFTEPHKTVASWLVRIIGVTRILHSIFYAVYPVRQPTRAILHYISYIINLYMCLSVVVYFFKI
;
A
#
# COMPACT_ATOMS: atom_id res chain seq x y z
N MET A 1 -20.83 -0.79 -23.21
CA MET A 1 -19.82 0.00 -23.94
C MET A 1 -18.52 -0.82 -24.04
N SER A 2 -17.55 -0.46 -24.90
CA SER A 2 -16.24 -1.12 -24.84
C SER A 2 -15.52 -0.68 -23.54
N VAL A 3 -14.56 -1.47 -23.05
CA VAL A 3 -13.73 -1.08 -21.88
C VAL A 3 -13.08 0.29 -22.09
N MET A 4 -12.68 0.61 -23.33
CA MET A 4 -12.13 1.91 -23.68
C MET A 4 -13.12 3.06 -23.46
N ASN A 5 -14.42 2.85 -23.72
CA ASN A 5 -15.43 3.88 -23.48
C ASN A 5 -15.76 4.00 -21.97
N ALA A 6 -15.63 2.92 -21.20
CA ALA A 6 -15.79 2.98 -19.75
C ALA A 6 -14.65 3.78 -19.10
N LEU A 7 -13.43 3.69 -19.63
CA LEU A 7 -12.22 4.39 -19.18
C LEU A 7 -11.98 5.73 -19.90
N ASP A 8 -13.04 6.36 -20.42
CA ASP A 8 -12.97 7.67 -21.06
C ASP A 8 -13.30 8.79 -20.06
N PHE A 9 -12.63 9.95 -20.16
CA PHE A 9 -12.91 11.14 -19.35
C PHE A 9 -14.29 11.73 -19.59
N ASN A 10 -14.92 11.40 -20.72
CA ASN A 10 -16.31 11.73 -21.00
C ASN A 10 -17.29 10.94 -20.12
N ASN A 11 -16.89 9.78 -19.59
CA ASN A 11 -17.70 9.01 -18.65
C ASN A 11 -17.68 9.68 -17.27
N GLU A 12 -18.85 10.13 -16.82
CA GLU A 12 -19.00 10.81 -15.54
C GLU A 12 -18.57 9.93 -14.35
N VAL A 13 -18.82 8.63 -14.40
CA VAL A 13 -18.43 7.68 -13.35
C VAL A 13 -16.91 7.56 -13.26
N PHE A 14 -16.24 7.46 -14.40
CA PHE A 14 -14.78 7.36 -14.45
C PHE A 14 -14.09 8.64 -13.98
N ARG A 15 -14.61 9.80 -14.38
CA ARG A 15 -14.14 11.11 -13.89
C ARG A 15 -14.30 11.23 -12.37
N GLY A 16 -15.45 10.79 -11.84
CA GLY A 16 -15.70 10.70 -10.41
C GLY A 16 -14.69 9.80 -9.71
N PHE A 17 -14.49 8.59 -10.22
CA PHE A 17 -13.51 7.64 -9.70
C PHE A 17 -12.10 8.20 -9.64
N ILE A 18 -11.59 8.80 -10.73
CA ILE A 18 -10.25 9.39 -10.77
C ILE A 18 -10.12 10.55 -9.78
N THR A 19 -11.14 11.42 -9.69
CA THR A 19 -11.08 12.60 -8.81
C THR A 19 -11.02 12.18 -7.34
N TRP A 20 -11.92 11.29 -6.93
CA TRP A 20 -12.03 10.84 -5.54
C TRP A 20 -10.91 9.85 -5.15
N GLY A 21 -10.53 8.95 -6.06
CA GLY A 21 -9.39 8.05 -5.89
C GLY A 21 -8.05 8.81 -5.85
N GLY A 22 -7.89 9.83 -6.69
CA GLY A 22 -6.72 10.72 -6.67
C GLY A 22 -6.59 11.49 -5.36
N LEU A 23 -7.69 11.98 -4.80
CA LEU A 23 -7.70 12.65 -3.50
C LEU A 23 -7.22 11.71 -2.38
N LEU A 24 -7.70 10.45 -2.37
CA LEU A 24 -7.23 9.44 -1.41
C LEU A 24 -5.74 9.11 -1.59
N LEU A 25 -5.25 9.00 -2.82
CA LEU A 25 -3.83 8.81 -3.09
C LEU A 25 -2.98 9.97 -2.55
N ILE A 26 -3.39 11.21 -2.80
CA ILE A 26 -2.69 12.40 -2.26
C ILE A 26 -2.67 12.33 -0.73
N LYS A 27 -3.80 12.02 -0.09
CA LYS A 27 -3.88 11.86 1.37
C LYS A 27 -2.90 10.80 1.86
N MET A 28 -2.85 9.63 1.23
CA MET A 28 -1.94 8.54 1.60
C MET A 28 -0.47 8.98 1.52
N LEU A 29 -0.09 9.71 0.47
CA LEU A 29 1.26 10.27 0.32
C LEU A 29 1.57 11.31 1.40
N LEU A 30 0.62 12.20 1.72
CA LEU A 30 0.77 13.16 2.81
C LEU A 30 0.96 12.48 4.17
N MET A 31 0.29 11.35 4.42
CA MET A 31 0.45 10.59 5.67
C MET A 31 1.86 9.99 5.82
N SER A 32 2.50 9.57 4.72
CA SER A 32 3.91 9.15 4.74
C SER A 32 4.82 10.31 5.15
N LEU A 33 4.63 11.49 4.55
CA LEU A 33 5.40 12.69 4.89
C LEU A 33 5.18 13.13 6.34
N LEU A 34 3.94 13.11 6.83
CA LEU A 34 3.61 13.43 8.22
C LEU A 34 4.31 12.48 9.19
N THR A 35 4.37 11.19 8.88
CA THR A 35 5.11 10.21 9.68
C THR A 35 6.59 10.58 9.77
N GLY A 36 7.21 10.94 8.63
CA GLY A 36 8.60 11.42 8.60
C GLY A 36 8.81 12.68 9.43
N VAL A 37 7.98 13.70 9.24
CA VAL A 37 8.04 14.96 10.01
C VAL A 37 7.91 14.70 11.51
N GLN A 38 7.03 13.79 11.91
CA GLN A 38 6.80 13.47 13.32
C GLN A 38 7.99 12.75 13.95
N ARG A 39 8.64 11.84 13.22
CA ARG A 39 9.91 11.21 13.62
C ARG A 39 10.99 12.26 13.85
N PHE A 40 11.17 13.19 12.91
CA PHE A 40 12.14 14.29 13.04
C PHE A 40 11.82 15.27 14.17
N ARG A 41 10.54 15.54 14.45
CA ARG A 41 10.12 16.43 15.55
C ARG A 41 10.33 15.79 16.92
N LYS A 42 10.06 14.49 17.05
CA LYS A 42 10.13 13.76 18.31
C LYS A 42 11.50 13.10 18.58
N GLY A 43 12.39 13.07 17.58
CA GLY A 43 13.68 12.39 17.69
C GLY A 43 13.57 10.86 17.83
N ALA A 44 12.40 10.31 17.46
CA ALA A 44 12.05 8.90 17.60
C ALA A 44 12.30 8.16 16.28
N TYR A 45 13.46 7.53 16.17
CA TYR A 45 13.89 6.82 14.97
C TYR A 45 13.64 5.32 15.08
N ALA A 46 13.30 4.69 13.94
CA ALA A 46 13.06 3.24 13.91
C ALA A 46 14.35 2.44 13.95
N ASN A 47 15.41 2.96 13.32
CA ASN A 47 16.64 2.23 13.12
C ASN A 47 17.84 2.96 13.74
N PRO A 48 18.87 2.20 14.17
CA PRO A 48 20.06 2.77 14.79
C PRO A 48 20.93 3.61 13.85
N GLU A 49 20.92 3.32 12.54
CA GLU A 49 21.65 4.12 11.54
C GLU A 49 21.12 5.55 11.38
N ASP A 50 19.84 5.77 11.69
CA ASP A 50 19.18 7.08 11.58
C ASP A 50 19.50 7.99 12.78
N ILE A 51 20.11 7.45 13.83
CA ILE A 51 20.44 8.18 15.07
C ILE A 51 21.50 9.25 14.81
N GLY A 52 22.44 9.02 13.89
CA GLY A 52 23.62 9.89 13.71
C GLY A 52 23.36 11.34 13.25
N VAL A 53 22.11 11.69 12.91
CA VAL A 53 21.76 13.00 12.35
C VAL A 53 21.51 14.08 13.43
N ARG A 54 21.26 13.71 14.70
CA ARG A 54 21.05 14.68 15.80
C ARG A 54 21.65 14.22 17.14
N PRO A 55 22.07 15.16 18.01
CA PRO A 55 22.35 14.84 19.42
C PRO A 55 21.01 14.56 20.15
N ASN A 56 20.94 13.48 20.93
CA ASN A 56 19.76 12.97 21.69
C ASN A 56 18.69 12.19 20.91
N SER A 57 19.01 11.61 19.76
CA SER A 57 18.17 10.60 19.10
C SER A 57 18.29 9.24 19.81
N GLU A 58 17.15 8.62 20.08
CA GLU A 58 17.07 7.28 20.67
C GLU A 58 16.24 6.38 19.76
N VAL A 59 16.57 5.08 19.69
CA VAL A 59 15.66 4.07 19.12
C VAL A 59 14.54 3.88 20.13
N LYS A 60 13.49 4.67 19.97
CA LYS A 60 12.32 4.65 20.83
C LYS A 60 11.05 4.71 20.00
N GLN A 61 10.06 3.91 20.37
CA GLN A 61 8.72 4.05 19.86
C GLN A 61 8.02 5.20 20.59
N ASP A 62 7.75 6.28 19.88
CA ASP A 62 6.93 7.39 20.36
C ASP A 62 5.47 7.13 19.95
N GLU A 63 4.55 7.29 20.90
CA GLU A 63 3.14 6.98 20.69
C GLU A 63 2.50 7.85 19.60
N ASP A 64 2.90 9.12 19.50
CA ASP A 64 2.37 10.03 18.48
C ASP A 64 2.88 9.67 17.08
N VAL A 65 4.13 9.20 16.97
CA VAL A 65 4.69 8.66 15.71
C VAL A 65 3.99 7.37 15.30
N GLU A 66 3.79 6.44 16.23
CA GLU A 66 3.09 5.18 15.96
C GLU A 66 1.61 5.40 15.60
N ARG A 67 1.00 6.48 16.09
CA ARG A 67 -0.37 6.87 15.74
C ARG A 67 -0.49 7.24 14.25
N VAL A 68 0.36 8.14 13.77
CA VAL A 68 0.36 8.54 12.35
C VAL A 68 0.80 7.40 11.46
N ARG A 69 1.73 6.57 11.92
CA ARG A 69 2.11 5.33 11.23
C ARG A 69 0.93 4.38 11.07
N ARG A 70 0.14 4.13 12.13
CA ARG A 70 -1.07 3.28 12.07
C ARG A 70 -2.11 3.82 11.10
N ALA A 71 -2.34 5.13 11.10
CA ALA A 71 -3.23 5.77 10.14
C ALA A 71 -2.73 5.57 8.68
N HIS A 72 -1.43 5.74 8.44
CA HIS A 72 -0.82 5.50 7.13
C HIS A 72 -0.90 4.03 6.70
N LEU A 73 -0.74 3.09 7.64
CA LEU A 73 -0.89 1.66 7.35
C LEU A 73 -2.32 1.30 6.95
N ASN A 74 -3.32 1.83 7.65
CA ASN A 74 -4.72 1.61 7.28
C ASN A 74 -5.02 2.15 5.88
N ASP A 75 -4.42 3.28 5.51
CA ASP A 75 -4.52 3.81 4.14
C ASP A 75 -3.91 2.87 3.12
N LEU A 76 -2.71 2.32 3.40
CA LEU A 76 -2.04 1.35 2.52
C LEU A 76 -2.84 0.06 2.34
N GLU A 77 -3.62 -0.36 3.33
CA GLU A 77 -4.50 -1.53 3.22
C GLU A 77 -5.78 -1.22 2.42
N ASN A 78 -6.39 -0.05 2.66
CA ASN A 78 -7.74 0.24 2.16
C ASN A 78 -7.78 0.99 0.82
N ILE A 79 -6.87 1.93 0.59
CA ILE A 79 -6.91 2.79 -0.60
C ILE A 79 -6.58 2.01 -1.88
N PRO A 80 -5.52 1.18 -1.92
CA PRO A 80 -5.26 0.33 -3.09
C PRO A 80 -6.41 -0.63 -3.39
N ALA A 81 -7.00 -1.24 -2.36
CA ALA A 81 -8.17 -2.10 -2.52
C ALA A 81 -9.37 -1.33 -3.10
N PHE A 82 -9.62 -0.11 -2.61
CA PHE A 82 -10.65 0.78 -3.16
C PHE A 82 -10.37 1.16 -4.62
N LEU A 83 -9.12 1.47 -4.98
CA LEU A 83 -8.77 1.84 -6.36
C LEU A 83 -9.00 0.66 -7.32
N ILE A 84 -8.60 -0.55 -6.94
CA ILE A 84 -8.78 -1.74 -7.78
C ILE A 84 -10.26 -2.10 -7.89
N ALA A 85 -10.97 -2.18 -6.75
CA ALA A 85 -12.41 -2.49 -6.74
C ALA A 85 -13.22 -1.41 -7.48
N GLY A 86 -12.87 -0.14 -7.29
CA GLY A 86 -13.48 0.99 -7.97
C GLY A 86 -13.27 0.94 -9.47
N LEU A 87 -12.08 0.57 -9.95
CA LEU A 87 -11.81 0.39 -11.38
C LEU A 87 -12.70 -0.72 -11.99
N PHE A 88 -12.80 -1.88 -11.34
CA PHE A 88 -13.71 -2.95 -11.78
C PHE A 88 -15.18 -2.52 -11.74
N PHE A 89 -15.54 -1.73 -10.73
CA PHE A 89 -16.89 -1.18 -10.61
C PHE A 89 -17.21 -0.22 -11.74
N VAL A 90 -16.29 0.67 -12.15
CA VAL A 90 -16.48 1.54 -13.34
C VAL A 90 -16.69 0.71 -14.60
N CYS A 91 -15.88 -0.34 -14.79
CA CYS A 91 -16.01 -1.25 -15.93
C CYS A 91 -17.33 -2.04 -15.95
N SER A 92 -18.05 -2.10 -14.82
CA SER A 92 -19.34 -2.77 -14.71
C SER A 92 -20.52 -1.88 -15.12
N GLU A 93 -20.25 -0.66 -15.59
CA GLU A 93 -21.26 0.33 -16.04
C GLU A 93 -22.40 0.56 -15.02
N PRO A 94 -22.07 0.99 -13.78
CA PRO A 94 -23.04 1.16 -12.72
C PRO A 94 -23.88 2.41 -12.93
N ASN A 95 -24.99 2.51 -12.20
CA ASN A 95 -25.77 3.75 -12.13
C ASN A 95 -24.89 4.91 -11.64
N VAL A 96 -24.94 6.04 -12.37
CA VAL A 96 -24.04 7.18 -12.18
C VAL A 96 -24.14 7.77 -10.77
N ASP A 97 -25.36 8.03 -10.31
CA ASP A 97 -25.59 8.65 -9.00
C ASP A 97 -25.08 7.74 -7.87
N LEU A 98 -25.42 6.46 -7.94
CA LEU A 98 -24.99 5.46 -6.96
C LEU A 98 -23.46 5.40 -6.92
N ALA A 99 -22.79 5.35 -8.07
CA ALA A 99 -21.34 5.28 -8.14
C ALA A 99 -20.66 6.51 -7.54
N LEU A 100 -21.14 7.72 -7.89
CA LEU A 100 -20.60 8.96 -7.34
C LEU A 100 -20.79 9.06 -5.83
N TRP A 101 -21.94 8.64 -5.31
CA TRP A 101 -22.20 8.60 -3.87
C TRP A 101 -21.30 7.60 -3.15
N LEU A 102 -21.10 6.40 -3.69
CA LEU A 102 -20.19 5.42 -3.11
C LEU A 102 -18.76 5.96 -3.01
N PHE A 103 -18.25 6.60 -4.07
CA PHE A 103 -16.91 7.19 -4.05
C PHE A 103 -16.79 8.34 -3.03
N ARG A 104 -17.79 9.23 -2.97
CA ARG A 104 -17.83 10.34 -1.99
C ARG A 104 -17.85 9.83 -0.55
N ILE A 105 -18.71 8.86 -0.26
CA ILE A 105 -18.84 8.28 1.09
C ILE A 105 -17.55 7.56 1.47
N ALA A 106 -16.96 6.77 0.56
CA ALA A 106 -15.70 6.10 0.81
C ALA A 106 -14.59 7.08 1.18
N VAL A 107 -14.45 8.19 0.44
CA VAL A 107 -13.47 9.25 0.74
C VAL A 107 -13.74 9.88 2.11
N LEU A 108 -14.99 10.28 2.37
CA LEU A 108 -15.37 10.96 3.60
C LEU A 108 -15.08 10.08 4.82
N VAL A 109 -15.48 8.81 4.80
CA VAL A 109 -15.22 7.86 5.89
C VAL A 109 -13.71 7.69 6.12
N ARG A 110 -12.89 7.68 5.06
CA ARG A 110 -11.43 7.54 5.22
C ARG A 110 -10.78 8.80 5.77
N ILE A 111 -11.24 9.97 5.38
CA ILE A 111 -10.76 11.23 5.97
C ILE A 111 -11.14 11.27 7.45
N VAL A 112 -12.40 10.98 7.80
CA VAL A 112 -12.88 10.93 9.19
C VAL A 112 -12.09 9.92 10.02
N HIS A 113 -11.88 8.70 9.51
CA HIS A 113 -11.06 7.68 10.18
C HIS A 113 -9.64 8.18 10.46
N THR A 114 -9.04 8.89 9.51
CA THR A 114 -7.68 9.43 9.66
C THR A 114 -7.62 10.47 10.77
N ILE A 115 -8.61 11.36 10.83
CA ILE A 115 -8.72 12.40 11.85
C ILE A 115 -8.94 11.76 13.23
N ALA A 116 -9.86 10.80 13.34
CA ALA A 116 -10.14 10.08 14.57
C ALA A 116 -8.90 9.33 15.09
N VAL A 117 -8.22 8.58 14.21
CA VAL A 117 -7.00 7.86 14.60
C VAL A 117 -5.87 8.82 14.95
N ALA A 118 -5.78 10.01 14.35
CA ALA A 118 -4.75 10.99 14.68
C ALA A 118 -5.01 11.75 16.01
N ASN A 119 -6.26 11.79 16.48
CA ASN A 119 -6.63 12.53 17.66
C ASN A 119 -6.18 11.81 18.96
N PRO A 120 -5.39 12.45 19.83
CA PRO A 120 -4.92 11.84 21.08
C PRO A 120 -6.03 11.48 22.07
N GLU A 121 -7.17 12.15 22.01
CA GLU A 121 -8.27 11.99 22.98
C GLU A 121 -8.97 10.62 22.87
N ASP A 122 -9.05 10.06 21.67
CA ASP A 122 -9.68 8.75 21.43
C ASP A 122 -8.85 7.58 22.01
N CYS A 123 -7.57 7.83 22.34
CA CYS A 123 -6.69 6.87 23.01
C CYS A 123 -6.74 6.99 24.54
N ALA A 124 -7.34 8.05 25.11
CA ALA A 124 -7.44 8.23 26.55
C ALA A 124 -8.26 7.12 27.25
N LEU A 125 -9.15 6.46 26.51
CA LEU A 125 -9.88 5.27 26.96
C LEU A 125 -8.99 4.02 27.14
N SER A 126 -7.80 4.00 26.54
CA SER A 126 -6.83 2.88 26.60
C SER A 126 -5.62 3.15 27.51
N LYS A 127 -5.59 4.27 28.25
CA LYS A 127 -4.42 4.69 29.05
C LYS A 127 -3.99 3.72 30.16
N ASN A 128 -4.78 2.70 30.48
CA ASN A 128 -4.52 1.75 31.58
C ASN A 128 -3.92 0.40 31.14
N PHE A 129 -3.64 0.20 29.84
CA PHE A 129 -3.00 -1.02 29.37
C PHE A 129 -1.62 -0.71 28.82
N GLU A 130 -0.57 -1.19 29.51
CA GLU A 130 0.73 -1.35 28.88
C GLU A 130 0.54 -2.25 27.65
N VAL A 131 0.76 -1.70 26.46
CA VAL A 131 0.74 -2.46 25.21
C VAL A 131 1.95 -3.39 25.24
N LYS A 132 1.79 -4.58 25.81
CA LYS A 132 2.80 -5.64 25.73
C LYS A 132 2.84 -6.13 24.30
N THR A 133 3.87 -5.72 23.57
CA THR A 133 4.14 -6.25 22.24
C THR A 133 4.63 -7.69 22.37
N HIS A 134 3.91 -8.61 21.74
CA HIS A 134 4.32 -10.01 21.64
C HIS A 134 5.08 -10.20 20.33
N GLU A 135 6.27 -10.81 20.39
CA GLU A 135 7.15 -10.97 19.22
C GLU A 135 6.44 -11.65 18.04
N ASP A 136 5.56 -12.62 18.30
CA ASP A 136 4.81 -13.29 17.23
C ASP A 136 3.74 -12.39 16.58
N VAL A 137 3.13 -11.47 17.33
CA VAL A 137 2.18 -10.49 16.77
C VAL A 137 2.94 -9.49 15.90
N GLU A 138 4.10 -9.02 16.36
CA GLU A 138 4.95 -8.15 15.54
C GLU A 138 5.53 -8.85 14.31
N ARG A 139 5.75 -10.17 14.39
CA ARG A 139 6.17 -10.98 13.24
C ARG A 139 5.07 -11.05 12.19
N CYS A 140 3.83 -11.34 12.58
CA CYS A 140 2.68 -11.30 11.67
C CYS A 140 2.49 -9.92 11.06
N ARG A 141 2.61 -8.85 11.87
CA ARG A 141 2.52 -7.47 11.39
C ARG A 141 3.59 -7.16 10.33
N ARG A 142 4.86 -7.55 10.56
CA ARG A 142 5.95 -7.33 9.60
C ARG A 142 5.76 -8.14 8.31
N ALA A 143 5.24 -9.37 8.41
CA ALA A 143 4.89 -10.16 7.23
C ALA A 143 3.82 -9.45 6.38
N HIS A 144 2.75 -8.97 7.03
CA HIS A 144 1.67 -8.26 6.36
C HIS A 144 2.15 -6.97 5.67
N LEU A 145 2.96 -6.17 6.37
CA LEU A 145 3.56 -4.96 5.80
C LEU A 145 4.45 -5.25 4.60
N ASN A 146 5.27 -6.28 4.69
CA ASN A 146 6.09 -6.69 3.56
C ASN A 146 5.21 -7.13 2.37
N ASP A 147 4.09 -7.81 2.62
CA ASP A 147 3.12 -8.13 1.56
C ASP A 147 2.54 -6.88 0.93
N LEU A 148 2.08 -5.90 1.71
CA LEU A 148 1.60 -4.62 1.17
C LEU A 148 2.66 -3.92 0.31
N GLU A 149 3.88 -3.78 0.83
CA GLU A 149 4.99 -3.12 0.15
C GLU A 149 5.39 -3.78 -1.18
N ASN A 150 5.09 -5.06 -1.39
CA ASN A 150 5.48 -5.79 -2.59
C ASN A 150 4.32 -6.09 -3.55
N VAL A 151 3.16 -6.47 -3.00
CA VAL A 151 1.96 -6.82 -3.78
C VAL A 151 1.36 -5.56 -4.40
N ILE A 152 1.32 -4.43 -3.68
CA ILE A 152 0.74 -3.19 -4.21
C ILE A 152 1.53 -2.71 -5.45
N PRO A 153 2.87 -2.54 -5.42
CA PRO A 153 3.62 -2.18 -6.62
C PRO A 153 3.49 -3.20 -7.75
N PHE A 154 3.46 -4.51 -7.43
CA PHE A 154 3.25 -5.55 -8.43
C PHE A 154 1.91 -5.37 -9.16
N LEU A 155 0.82 -5.10 -8.45
CA LEU A 155 -0.49 -4.90 -9.06
C LEU A 155 -0.52 -3.68 -9.98
N ILE A 156 0.14 -2.58 -9.56
CA ILE A 156 0.23 -1.36 -10.36
C ILE A 156 1.09 -1.59 -11.61
N ILE A 157 2.30 -2.14 -11.45
CA ILE A 157 3.21 -2.41 -12.57
C ILE A 157 2.61 -3.45 -13.53
N GLY A 158 1.98 -4.50 -12.98
CA GLY A 158 1.32 -5.55 -13.75
C GLY A 158 0.19 -5.01 -14.62
N LEU A 159 -0.58 -4.04 -14.11
CA LEU A 159 -1.60 -3.35 -14.89
C LEU A 159 -0.98 -2.63 -16.12
N PHE A 160 0.09 -1.87 -15.91
CA PHE A 160 0.79 -1.21 -17.02
C PHE A 160 1.44 -2.20 -17.99
N PHE A 161 1.99 -3.30 -17.47
CA PHE A 161 2.63 -4.33 -18.27
C PHE A 161 1.63 -5.07 -19.17
N ILE A 162 0.38 -5.23 -18.77
CA ILE A 162 -0.65 -5.82 -19.65
C ILE A 162 -0.91 -4.93 -20.88
N PHE A 163 -0.83 -3.60 -20.73
CA PHE A 163 -1.01 -2.67 -21.86
C PHE A 163 0.13 -2.71 -22.87
N THR A 164 1.27 -3.34 -22.58
CA THR A 164 2.36 -3.54 -23.55
C THR A 164 2.14 -4.76 -24.44
N GLU A 165 0.97 -5.41 -24.36
CA GLU A 165 0.62 -6.63 -25.09
C GLU A 165 1.69 -7.74 -25.01
N PRO A 166 2.15 -8.13 -23.80
CA PRO A 166 3.22 -9.10 -23.64
C PRO A 166 2.77 -10.49 -24.11
N HIS A 167 3.74 -11.32 -24.53
CA HIS A 167 3.46 -12.69 -24.92
C HIS A 167 2.76 -13.45 -23.78
N LYS A 168 1.59 -14.06 -24.08
CA LYS A 168 0.68 -14.67 -23.10
C LYS A 168 1.38 -15.62 -22.12
N THR A 169 2.28 -16.45 -22.63
CA THR A 169 3.03 -17.41 -21.80
C THR A 169 3.94 -16.70 -20.80
N VAL A 170 4.60 -15.62 -21.21
CA VAL A 170 5.51 -14.84 -20.34
C VAL A 170 4.69 -14.19 -19.23
N ALA A 171 3.63 -13.45 -19.59
CA ALA A 171 2.76 -12.80 -18.63
C ALA A 171 2.16 -13.80 -17.62
N SER A 172 1.69 -14.96 -18.10
CA SER A 172 1.14 -16.00 -17.22
C SER A 172 2.17 -16.55 -16.23
N TRP A 173 3.41 -16.76 -16.64
CA TRP A 173 4.44 -17.29 -15.75
C TRP A 173 4.90 -16.25 -14.73
N LEU A 174 5.07 -14.98 -15.11
CA LEU A 174 5.48 -13.92 -14.18
C LEU A 174 4.47 -13.76 -13.03
N VAL A 175 3.18 -13.72 -13.34
CA VAL A 175 2.10 -13.62 -12.33
C VAL A 175 2.10 -14.84 -11.41
N ARG A 176 2.23 -16.05 -11.97
CA ARG A 176 2.25 -17.30 -11.18
C ARG A 176 3.44 -17.37 -10.24
N ILE A 177 4.63 -17.04 -10.74
CA ILE A 177 5.86 -17.08 -9.95
C ILE A 177 5.76 -16.09 -8.80
N ILE A 178 5.33 -14.84 -9.05
CA ILE A 178 5.11 -13.86 -7.98
C ILE A 178 4.08 -14.37 -6.96
N GLY A 179 2.93 -14.88 -7.42
CA GLY A 179 1.90 -15.40 -6.52
C GLY A 179 2.45 -16.48 -5.57
N VAL A 180 3.19 -17.44 -6.13
CA VAL A 180 3.83 -18.51 -5.33
C VAL A 180 4.90 -17.96 -4.39
N THR A 181 5.78 -17.07 -4.86
CA THR A 181 6.85 -16.53 -4.00
C THR A 181 6.30 -15.69 -2.85
N ARG A 182 5.22 -14.93 -3.06
CA ARG A 182 4.57 -14.16 -2.00
C ARG A 182 3.92 -15.05 -0.96
N ILE A 183 3.18 -16.09 -1.38
CA ILE A 183 2.58 -17.06 -0.46
C ILE A 183 3.68 -17.74 0.38
N LEU A 184 4.75 -18.21 -0.26
CA LEU A 184 5.89 -18.83 0.44
C LEU A 184 6.59 -17.86 1.37
N HIS A 185 6.75 -16.59 0.97
CA HIS A 185 7.36 -15.57 1.81
C HIS A 185 6.54 -15.37 3.09
N SER A 186 5.23 -15.22 2.98
CA SER A 186 4.34 -15.03 4.13
C SER A 186 4.31 -16.26 5.05
N ILE A 187 4.34 -17.48 4.50
CA ILE A 187 4.46 -18.72 5.28
C ILE A 187 5.80 -18.76 6.05
N PHE A 188 6.93 -18.52 5.37
CA PHE A 188 8.26 -18.59 6.01
C PHE A 188 8.57 -17.39 6.91
N TYR A 189 7.80 -16.32 6.80
CA TYR A 189 7.92 -15.17 7.68
C TYR A 189 7.07 -15.35 8.95
N ALA A 190 5.78 -15.73 8.81
CA ALA A 190 4.83 -15.70 9.92
C ALA A 190 4.59 -17.08 10.58
N VAL A 191 4.49 -18.15 9.79
CA VAL A 191 4.05 -19.48 10.29
C VAL A 191 5.23 -20.37 10.65
N TYR A 192 6.21 -20.48 9.76
CA TYR A 192 7.43 -21.27 9.96
C TYR A 192 8.65 -20.36 9.79
N PRO A 193 9.14 -19.71 10.87
CA PRO A 193 10.26 -18.78 10.78
C PRO A 193 11.54 -19.50 10.33
N VAL A 194 11.87 -19.39 9.05
CA VAL A 194 13.10 -19.96 8.48
C VAL A 194 14.24 -18.96 8.67
N ARG A 195 15.43 -19.48 9.01
CA ARG A 195 16.67 -18.67 9.02
C ARG A 195 16.90 -18.03 7.65
N GLN A 196 17.53 -16.86 7.64
CA GLN A 196 18.07 -16.30 6.39
C GLN A 196 18.97 -17.37 5.73
N PRO A 197 18.97 -17.52 4.39
CA PRO A 197 18.66 -16.52 3.37
C PRO A 197 17.30 -16.67 2.66
N THR A 198 16.48 -17.67 3.01
CA THR A 198 15.25 -18.04 2.25
C THR A 198 14.30 -16.87 2.02
N ARG A 199 14.09 -16.02 3.04
CA ARG A 199 13.22 -14.83 2.95
C ARG A 199 13.76 -13.79 1.96
N ALA A 200 15.07 -13.55 2.01
CA ALA A 200 15.72 -12.60 1.09
C ALA A 200 15.62 -13.09 -0.36
N ILE A 201 15.85 -14.39 -0.60
CA ILE A 201 15.74 -14.98 -1.94
C ILE A 201 14.32 -14.78 -2.51
N LEU A 202 13.28 -15.10 -1.74
CA LEU A 202 11.89 -14.93 -2.17
C LEU A 202 11.53 -13.45 -2.45
N HIS A 203 12.06 -12.54 -1.64
CA HIS A 203 11.91 -11.10 -1.87
C HIS A 203 12.60 -10.67 -3.17
N TYR A 204 13.86 -11.06 -3.39
CA TYR A 204 14.61 -10.68 -4.59
C TYR A 204 14.02 -11.27 -5.87
N ILE A 205 13.47 -12.49 -5.85
CA ILE A 205 12.77 -13.04 -7.03
C ILE A 205 11.60 -12.13 -7.42
N SER A 206 10.79 -11.72 -6.44
CA SER A 206 9.64 -10.83 -6.67
C SER A 206 10.10 -9.45 -7.17
N TYR A 207 11.18 -8.92 -6.59
CA TYR A 207 11.78 -7.65 -6.99
C TYR A 207 12.30 -7.67 -8.43
N ILE A 208 13.03 -8.71 -8.83
CA ILE A 208 13.58 -8.84 -10.20
C ILE A 208 12.46 -8.91 -11.23
N ILE A 209 11.37 -9.65 -10.94
CA ILE A 209 10.22 -9.72 -11.84
C ILE A 209 9.54 -8.34 -11.96
N ASN A 210 9.33 -7.63 -10.86
CA ASN A 210 8.80 -6.28 -10.87
C ASN A 210 9.69 -5.32 -11.67
N LEU A 211 11.01 -5.41 -11.52
CA LEU A 211 11.97 -4.62 -12.28
C LEU A 211 11.88 -4.93 -13.78
N TYR A 212 11.82 -6.20 -14.17
CA TYR A 212 11.65 -6.62 -15.56
C TYR A 212 10.36 -6.06 -16.18
N MET A 213 9.22 -6.20 -15.50
CA MET A 213 7.94 -5.67 -15.99
C MET A 213 7.98 -4.15 -16.11
N CYS A 214 8.55 -3.46 -15.12
CA CYS A 214 8.70 -2.00 -15.13
C CYS A 214 9.57 -1.54 -16.30
N LEU A 215 10.75 -2.14 -16.51
CA LEU A 215 11.63 -1.82 -17.63
C LEU A 215 10.98 -2.10 -18.97
N SER A 216 10.22 -3.20 -19.10
CA SER A 216 9.48 -3.53 -20.31
C SER A 216 8.43 -2.46 -20.65
N VAL A 217 7.73 -1.95 -19.63
CA VAL A 217 6.78 -0.84 -19.78
C VAL A 217 7.50 0.42 -20.27
N VAL A 218 8.61 0.79 -19.64
CA VAL A 218 9.40 1.96 -20.03
C VAL A 218 9.88 1.84 -21.47
N VAL A 219 10.50 0.72 -21.83
CA VAL A 219 10.99 0.44 -23.20
C VAL A 219 9.86 0.55 -24.23
N TYR A 220 8.71 -0.07 -23.95
CA TYR A 220 7.56 -0.05 -24.86
C TYR A 220 7.03 1.37 -25.11
N PHE A 221 6.84 2.18 -24.07
CA PHE A 221 6.28 3.52 -24.21
C PHE A 221 7.28 4.56 -24.73
N PHE A 222 8.57 4.42 -24.40
CA PHE A 222 9.61 5.34 -24.88
C PHE A 222 10.25 4.90 -26.21
N LYS A 223 9.86 3.74 -26.76
CA LYS A 223 10.38 3.17 -28.02
C LYS A 223 11.92 3.11 -28.07
N ILE A 224 12.54 2.82 -26.93
CA ILE A 224 14.00 2.60 -26.80
C ILE A 224 14.29 1.15 -27.14
#